data_AF-A0A1C3KQC3-F1
#
_entry.id   AF-A0A1C3KQC3-F1
#
_cell.length_a   1.000
_cell.length_b   1.000
_cell.length_c   1.000
_cell.angle_alpha   90.00
_cell.angle_beta   90.00
_cell.angle_gamma   90.00
#
_symmetry.space_group_name_H-M   'P 1'
#
loop_
_entity.id
_entity.type
_entity.pdbx_description
1 polymer ?
#
loop_
_entity_poly.entity_id
_entity_poly.type
_entity_poly.pdbx_seq_one_letter_code
_entity_poly.pdbx_strand_id
1 'polypeptide(L)'
;MSLVVVYLNQMDKENVYYLVLPPWCYVTHWGRKTYDQIKWSFFFNMEIVQNVIPVIEYAQYEKLYGSYCDYIISFKPLVGEYTSGKKSYNILPFDKCYIEHYKYKQICKNCEYNYTVIYSGNCTKIKGKKTECNEFYFITSYFVSLLLHQLFLHNNNSIFIKQGSNLLSPFVNELWENNVYDILLFRQNLIMDGNIYIKDILKTSNYLGVHLRYNDFLKITSYDVPPLRIAILKIIYFFFLTDSKKIFISTDEKNKVHKIVNKHFKEFKHIFYFYENSNYHPGEVAIIDQWICTHAKVFIGNLFSRFSMHIKWERYLIDKGKENDNLDLCGYNINNNEKMQERYRKIEHLHDEKTLQKLNNLFVNYTEKDKKYIETICFDFPSHFPNTASTYRKRYMPHFGRASNEAP
;
A
#
# COMPACT_ATOMS: atom_id res chain seq x y z
N MET A 1 -1.45 -13.91 1.56
CA MET A 1 -0.44 -14.77 2.21
C MET A 1 -0.76 -15.03 3.67
N SER A 2 -0.97 -14.02 4.52
CA SER A 2 -1.38 -14.24 5.93
C SER A 2 -2.60 -15.17 6.05
N LEU A 3 -3.67 -14.92 5.27
CA LEU A 3 -4.84 -15.82 5.23
C LEU A 3 -4.54 -17.24 4.75
N VAL A 4 -3.58 -17.43 3.84
CA VAL A 4 -3.18 -18.78 3.39
C VAL A 4 -2.65 -19.57 4.59
N VAL A 5 -1.81 -18.92 5.41
CA VAL A 5 -1.24 -19.55 6.61
C VAL A 5 -2.28 -19.72 7.71
N VAL A 6 -3.22 -18.78 7.88
CA VAL A 6 -4.36 -18.97 8.79
C VAL A 6 -5.16 -20.21 8.39
N TYR A 7 -5.56 -20.33 7.13
CA TYR A 7 -6.34 -21.47 6.66
C TYR A 7 -5.57 -22.79 6.75
N LEU A 8 -4.26 -22.79 6.45
CA LEU A 8 -3.42 -23.98 6.64
C LEU A 8 -3.41 -24.46 8.10
N ASN A 9 -3.21 -23.55 9.06
CA ASN A 9 -3.19 -23.87 10.48
C ASN A 9 -4.58 -24.19 11.06
N GLN A 10 -5.66 -23.83 10.36
CA GLN A 10 -7.01 -24.29 10.71
C GLN A 10 -7.30 -25.70 10.19
N MET A 11 -6.70 -26.08 9.05
CA MET A 11 -6.91 -27.39 8.41
C MET A 11 -6.09 -28.51 9.05
N ASP A 12 -4.86 -28.23 9.46
CA ASP A 12 -3.94 -29.20 10.06
C ASP A 12 -3.88 -29.03 11.59
N LYS A 13 -4.05 -30.13 12.32
CA LYS A 13 -4.02 -30.15 13.79
C LYS A 13 -2.71 -30.67 14.36
N GLU A 14 -1.85 -31.27 13.54
CA GLU A 14 -0.62 -31.92 13.96
C GLU A 14 0.59 -31.00 13.76
N ASN A 15 0.55 -30.16 12.72
CA ASN A 15 1.67 -29.28 12.37
C ASN A 15 1.28 -27.81 12.46
N VAL A 16 2.30 -26.96 12.70
CA VAL A 16 2.17 -25.50 12.64
C VAL A 16 2.96 -24.97 11.46
N TYR A 17 2.27 -24.28 10.55
CA TYR A 17 2.84 -23.68 9.36
C TYR A 17 3.25 -22.23 9.63
N TYR A 18 4.50 -21.89 9.35
CA TYR A 18 5.03 -20.54 9.51
C TYR A 18 5.08 -19.81 8.16
N LEU A 19 4.70 -18.53 8.16
CA LEU A 19 4.96 -17.63 7.05
C LEU A 19 6.37 -17.05 7.16
N VAL A 20 7.23 -17.36 6.18
CA VAL A 20 8.56 -16.75 6.07
C VAL A 20 8.43 -15.38 5.39
N LEU A 21 8.79 -14.33 6.13
CA LEU A 21 8.65 -12.96 5.67
C LEU A 21 9.77 -12.60 4.68
N PRO A 22 9.41 -12.14 3.46
CA PRO A 22 10.41 -11.78 2.44
C PRO A 22 11.21 -10.55 2.87
N PRO A 23 12.55 -10.59 2.84
CA PRO A 23 13.36 -9.45 3.23
C PRO A 23 13.21 -8.32 2.21
N TRP A 24 13.34 -7.06 2.63
CA TRP A 24 13.24 -5.93 1.72
C TRP A 24 14.61 -5.54 1.15
N CYS A 25 14.75 -5.44 -0.17
CA CYS A 25 15.98 -4.94 -0.80
C CYS A 25 15.70 -3.94 -1.91
N TYR A 26 15.12 -4.42 -3.01
CA TYR A 26 14.77 -3.58 -4.14
C TYR A 26 13.29 -3.27 -4.13
N VAL A 27 12.97 -2.06 -3.70
CA VAL A 27 11.65 -1.45 -3.89
C VAL A 27 11.84 -0.26 -4.81
N THR A 28 11.00 -0.18 -5.85
CA THR A 28 10.95 0.99 -6.72
C THR A 28 10.82 2.25 -5.86
N HIS A 29 11.71 3.23 -6.05
CA HIS A 29 11.87 4.48 -5.27
C HIS A 29 12.84 4.47 -4.08
N TRP A 30 13.47 3.35 -3.71
CA TRP A 30 14.54 3.34 -2.70
C TRP A 30 15.92 3.78 -3.24
N GLY A 31 15.98 4.18 -4.51
CA GLY A 31 17.20 4.58 -5.21
C GLY A 31 17.99 3.39 -5.78
N ARG A 32 19.22 3.64 -6.25
CA ARG A 32 20.12 2.61 -6.81
C ARG A 32 20.88 1.82 -5.74
N LYS A 33 20.70 2.14 -4.45
CA LYS A 33 21.33 1.41 -3.35
C LYS A 33 20.64 0.06 -3.23
N THR A 34 21.37 -1.01 -3.46
CA THR A 34 20.95 -2.35 -3.01
C THR A 34 21.09 -2.36 -1.50
N TYR A 35 19.96 -2.36 -0.80
CA TYR A 35 19.97 -2.57 0.64
C TYR A 35 20.02 -4.07 0.92
N ASP A 36 20.85 -4.48 1.86
CA ASP A 36 21.01 -5.89 2.20
C ASP A 36 19.87 -6.36 3.09
N GLN A 37 18.95 -7.11 2.48
CA GLN A 37 17.93 -7.95 3.13
C GLN A 37 17.31 -7.38 4.41
N ILE A 38 16.73 -6.18 4.33
CA ILE A 38 16.12 -5.50 5.48
C ILE A 38 14.97 -6.35 6.02
N LYS A 39 14.92 -6.52 7.34
CA LYS A 39 13.90 -7.30 8.06
C LYS A 39 12.58 -6.55 8.17
N TRP A 40 11.47 -7.25 8.38
CA TRP A 40 10.16 -6.60 8.61
C TRP A 40 10.11 -5.82 9.92
N SER A 41 10.79 -6.30 10.95
CA SER A 41 11.01 -5.61 12.23
C SER A 41 11.66 -4.22 12.11
N PHE A 42 12.30 -3.91 10.99
CA PHE A 42 12.81 -2.57 10.71
C PHE A 42 11.67 -1.55 10.51
N PHE A 43 10.54 -1.99 9.94
CA PHE A 43 9.40 -1.16 9.54
C PHE A 43 8.15 -1.36 10.39
N PHE A 44 7.94 -2.56 10.92
CA PHE A 44 6.69 -2.97 11.58
C PHE A 44 6.92 -3.49 12.99
N ASN A 45 5.88 -3.41 13.82
CA ASN A 45 5.83 -4.06 15.12
C ASN A 45 5.55 -5.55 14.93
N MET A 46 6.61 -6.36 15.01
CA MET A 46 6.51 -7.80 14.79
C MET A 46 5.83 -8.57 15.92
N GLU A 47 5.82 -8.04 17.15
CA GLU A 47 5.12 -8.66 18.28
C GLU A 47 3.62 -8.80 17.97
N ILE A 48 3.01 -7.74 17.42
CA ILE A 48 1.59 -7.77 17.01
C ILE A 48 1.36 -8.82 15.92
N VAL A 49 2.21 -8.85 14.89
CA VAL A 49 2.06 -9.81 13.78
C VAL A 49 2.18 -11.25 14.31
N GLN A 50 3.17 -11.51 15.17
CA GLN A 50 3.47 -12.83 15.72
C GLN A 50 2.40 -13.31 16.72
N ASN A 51 1.70 -12.40 17.40
CA ASN A 51 0.57 -12.75 18.26
C ASN A 51 -0.67 -13.23 17.48
N VAL A 52 -0.75 -12.95 16.18
CA VAL A 52 -1.89 -13.34 15.34
C VAL A 52 -1.54 -14.48 14.40
N ILE A 53 -0.37 -14.43 13.75
CA ILE A 53 0.05 -15.44 12.77
C ILE A 53 1.48 -15.91 13.06
N PRO A 54 1.76 -17.23 12.93
CA PRO A 54 3.12 -17.75 13.04
C PRO A 54 3.97 -17.23 11.88
N VAL A 55 4.86 -16.28 12.17
CA VAL A 55 5.78 -15.67 11.19
C VAL A 55 7.21 -15.71 11.67
N ILE A 56 8.14 -15.88 10.73
CA ILE A 56 9.59 -15.74 10.96
C ILE A 56 10.21 -14.85 9.90
N GLU A 57 11.26 -14.13 10.26
CA GLU A 57 12.07 -13.37 9.30
C GLU A 57 12.85 -14.34 8.41
N TYR A 58 13.08 -13.99 7.15
CA TYR A 58 13.86 -14.84 6.23
C TYR A 58 15.25 -15.19 6.76
N ALA A 59 15.94 -14.27 7.45
CA ALA A 59 17.25 -14.54 8.04
C ALA A 59 17.21 -15.68 9.09
N GLN A 60 16.08 -15.86 9.79
CA GLN A 60 15.89 -16.98 10.72
C GLN A 60 15.70 -18.29 9.95
N TYR A 61 14.88 -18.28 8.90
CA TYR A 61 14.69 -19.41 8.00
C TYR A 61 16.02 -19.85 7.37
N GLU A 62 16.78 -18.91 6.81
CA GLU A 62 18.04 -19.19 6.12
C GLU A 62 19.09 -19.78 7.05
N LYS A 63 19.11 -19.38 8.33
CA LYS A 63 20.01 -19.97 9.33
C LYS A 63 19.70 -21.46 9.59
N LEU A 64 18.42 -21.84 9.53
CA LEU A 64 17.96 -23.20 9.83
C LEU A 64 18.02 -24.11 8.60
N TYR A 65 17.65 -23.61 7.44
CA TYR A 65 17.40 -24.39 6.24
C TYR A 65 18.24 -23.97 5.02
N GLY A 66 19.06 -22.92 5.16
CA GLY A 66 19.75 -22.28 4.05
C GLY A 66 18.78 -21.62 3.05
N SER A 67 19.27 -21.28 1.87
CA SER A 67 18.44 -20.73 0.78
C SER A 67 17.75 -21.84 -0.04
N TYR A 68 17.27 -22.88 0.64
CA TYR A 68 16.68 -24.08 0.06
C TYR A 68 15.20 -24.20 0.39
N CYS A 69 14.43 -24.91 -0.43
CA CYS A 69 13.06 -25.32 -0.15
C CYS A 69 12.76 -26.66 -0.85
N ASP A 70 11.80 -27.42 -0.35
CA ASP A 70 11.44 -28.70 -0.95
C ASP A 70 10.65 -28.50 -2.25
N TYR A 71 9.74 -27.52 -2.25
CA TYR A 71 8.83 -27.28 -3.35
C TYR A 71 8.78 -25.81 -3.77
N ILE A 72 8.88 -25.53 -5.07
CA ILE A 72 8.61 -24.20 -5.63
C ILE A 72 7.33 -24.28 -6.46
N ILE A 73 6.33 -23.50 -6.07
CA ILE A 73 5.06 -23.43 -6.77
C ILE A 73 4.85 -22.03 -7.32
N SER A 74 4.28 -21.91 -8.51
CA SER A 74 3.77 -20.64 -9.04
C SER A 74 2.32 -20.84 -9.48
N PHE A 75 1.57 -19.74 -9.49
CA PHE A 75 0.19 -19.75 -9.96
C PHE A 75 0.07 -18.93 -11.23
N LYS A 76 -0.79 -19.34 -12.16
CA LYS A 76 -1.11 -18.61 -13.39
C LYS A 76 -2.62 -18.43 -13.49
N PRO A 77 -3.13 -17.19 -13.51
CA PRO A 77 -4.56 -16.98 -13.71
C PRO A 77 -4.95 -17.41 -15.12
N LEU A 78 -6.00 -18.22 -15.23
CA LEU A 78 -6.55 -18.61 -16.53
C LEU A 78 -7.41 -17.46 -17.07
N VAL A 79 -7.17 -17.08 -18.33
CA VAL A 79 -7.90 -15.99 -19.02
C VAL A 79 -8.79 -16.63 -20.09
N GLY A 80 -10.11 -16.53 -19.93
CA GLY A 80 -11.09 -17.12 -20.84
C GLY A 80 -12.49 -17.18 -20.24
N GLU A 81 -13.46 -17.69 -20.98
CA GLU A 81 -14.81 -17.91 -20.47
C GLU A 81 -14.83 -19.08 -19.47
N TYR A 82 -15.20 -18.78 -18.24
CA TYR A 82 -15.46 -19.80 -17.24
C TYR A 82 -16.76 -20.55 -17.60
N THR A 83 -16.62 -21.83 -17.94
CA THR A 83 -17.78 -22.72 -18.16
C THR A 83 -18.06 -23.50 -16.87
N SER A 84 -19.25 -23.31 -16.30
CA SER A 84 -19.66 -24.03 -15.09
C SER A 84 -19.65 -25.55 -15.35
N GLY A 85 -18.98 -26.31 -14.48
CA GLY A 85 -18.93 -27.78 -14.53
C GLY A 85 -17.62 -28.39 -15.04
N LYS A 86 -16.72 -27.62 -15.68
CA LYS A 86 -15.34 -28.08 -15.93
C LYS A 86 -14.45 -27.72 -14.74
N LYS A 87 -14.07 -28.72 -13.94
CA LYS A 87 -12.89 -28.60 -13.04
C LYS A 87 -11.65 -28.50 -13.93
N SER A 88 -11.26 -27.29 -14.33
CA SER A 88 -10.04 -27.08 -15.11
C SER A 88 -9.04 -26.27 -14.30
N TYR A 89 -8.55 -26.85 -13.20
CA TYR A 89 -7.23 -26.46 -12.71
C TYR A 89 -6.22 -27.38 -13.42
N ASN A 90 -5.19 -26.78 -14.01
CA ASN A 90 -4.17 -27.52 -14.73
C ASN A 90 -2.86 -27.44 -13.97
N ILE A 91 -2.18 -28.57 -13.82
CA ILE A 91 -0.80 -28.62 -13.36
C ILE A 91 0.08 -28.60 -14.61
N LEU A 92 0.90 -27.56 -14.72
CA LEU A 92 1.77 -27.30 -15.86
C LEU A 92 3.24 -27.36 -15.42
N PRO A 93 4.17 -27.62 -16.38
CA PRO A 93 5.58 -27.37 -16.17
C PRO A 93 5.85 -25.93 -15.68
N PHE A 94 6.82 -25.76 -14.77
CA PHE A 94 7.04 -24.48 -14.09
C PHE A 94 7.36 -23.31 -15.05
N ASP A 95 8.02 -23.59 -16.17
CA ASP A 95 8.31 -22.65 -17.25
C ASP A 95 7.04 -22.13 -17.97
N LYS A 96 5.88 -22.79 -17.82
CA LYS A 96 4.60 -22.29 -18.33
C LYS A 96 3.95 -21.21 -17.47
N CYS A 97 4.42 -21.02 -16.23
CA CYS A 97 4.10 -19.84 -15.39
C CYS A 97 5.01 -18.64 -15.70
N TYR A 98 5.74 -18.66 -16.82
CA TYR A 98 6.65 -17.58 -17.20
C TYR A 98 5.90 -16.27 -17.47
N ILE A 99 6.46 -15.18 -16.94
CA ILE A 99 6.16 -13.80 -17.30
C ILE A 99 7.47 -13.20 -17.81
N GLU A 100 7.38 -12.32 -18.81
CA GLU A 100 8.52 -11.63 -19.41
C GLU A 100 9.47 -11.06 -18.33
N HIS A 101 10.78 -11.28 -18.49
CA HIS A 101 11.86 -10.91 -17.54
C HIS A 101 11.99 -11.75 -16.26
N TYR A 102 11.33 -12.90 -16.18
CA TYR A 102 11.50 -13.83 -15.05
C TYR A 102 12.76 -14.71 -15.17
N LYS A 103 13.60 -14.73 -14.13
CA LYS A 103 14.79 -15.61 -14.06
C LYS A 103 14.48 -16.89 -13.26
N TYR A 104 13.98 -17.90 -13.96
CA TYR A 104 13.99 -19.30 -13.52
C TYR A 104 15.11 -20.05 -14.24
N LYS A 105 15.88 -20.85 -13.51
CA LYS A 105 16.94 -21.66 -14.09
C LYS A 105 17.00 -23.01 -13.42
N GLN A 106 17.00 -24.06 -14.23
CA GLN A 106 17.50 -25.37 -13.80
C GLN A 106 19.03 -25.35 -13.93
N ILE A 107 19.74 -25.46 -12.81
CA ILE A 107 21.20 -25.27 -12.77
C ILE A 107 21.94 -26.61 -12.85
N CYS A 108 21.37 -27.66 -12.27
CA CYS A 108 22.00 -28.96 -12.12
C CYS A 108 20.94 -30.04 -12.37
N LYS A 109 21.29 -31.12 -13.09
CA LYS A 109 20.38 -32.26 -13.30
C LYS A 109 20.49 -33.32 -12.20
N ASN A 110 21.64 -33.40 -11.54
CA ASN A 110 21.98 -34.45 -10.57
C ASN A 110 22.15 -33.93 -9.14
N CYS A 111 21.66 -32.74 -8.84
CA CYS A 111 21.70 -32.19 -7.49
C CYS A 111 20.36 -32.52 -6.79
N GLU A 112 20.34 -32.45 -5.46
CA GLU A 112 19.09 -32.58 -4.73
C GLU A 112 18.16 -31.37 -5.00
N TYR A 113 18.76 -30.18 -5.13
CA TYR A 113 18.07 -28.93 -5.41
C TYR A 113 18.43 -28.40 -6.80
N ASN A 114 17.63 -28.77 -7.79
CA ASN A 114 17.93 -28.56 -9.21
C ASN A 114 17.46 -27.22 -9.78
N TYR A 115 16.55 -26.56 -9.07
CA TYR A 115 15.84 -25.38 -9.54
C TYR A 115 16.26 -24.15 -8.76
N THR A 116 16.39 -22.99 -9.40
CA THR A 116 16.73 -21.74 -8.74
C THR A 116 15.86 -20.61 -9.24
N VAL A 117 15.33 -19.83 -8.29
CA VAL A 117 14.46 -18.68 -8.55
C VAL A 117 14.91 -17.48 -7.74
N ILE A 118 14.72 -16.28 -8.30
CA ILE A 118 14.93 -15.04 -7.56
C ILE A 118 13.86 -14.87 -6.49
N TYR A 119 14.28 -14.49 -5.29
CA TYR A 119 13.40 -14.16 -4.17
C TYR A 119 13.55 -12.69 -3.76
N SER A 120 12.41 -12.12 -3.35
CA SER A 120 12.25 -10.75 -2.85
C SER A 120 12.97 -9.67 -3.66
N GLY A 121 12.60 -9.51 -4.94
CA GLY A 121 13.16 -8.42 -5.75
C GLY A 121 14.69 -8.49 -5.95
N ASN A 122 15.25 -9.69 -6.09
CA ASN A 122 16.70 -9.92 -6.23
C ASN A 122 17.52 -9.69 -4.95
N CYS A 123 16.88 -9.74 -3.78
CA CYS A 123 17.56 -9.88 -2.49
C CYS A 123 18.43 -11.13 -2.40
N THR A 124 17.91 -12.25 -2.90
CA THR A 124 18.51 -13.57 -2.77
C THR A 124 17.92 -14.53 -3.80
N LYS A 125 18.35 -15.79 -3.76
CA LYS A 125 17.85 -16.88 -4.59
C LYS A 125 17.43 -18.04 -3.70
N ILE A 126 16.31 -18.67 -4.06
CA ILE A 126 15.86 -19.90 -3.41
C ILE A 126 16.09 -21.07 -4.37
N LYS A 127 16.61 -22.18 -3.84
CA LYS A 127 16.80 -23.42 -4.56
C LYS A 127 15.73 -24.44 -4.19
N GLY A 128 15.11 -25.09 -5.16
CA GLY A 128 14.00 -26.04 -4.98
C GLY A 128 14.35 -27.45 -5.42
N LYS A 129 13.76 -28.48 -4.78
CA LYS A 129 13.85 -29.88 -5.24
C LYS A 129 12.85 -30.17 -6.34
N LYS A 130 11.60 -29.70 -6.17
CA LYS A 130 10.49 -29.87 -7.11
C LYS A 130 9.91 -28.52 -7.51
N THR A 131 9.28 -28.47 -8.68
CA THR A 131 8.66 -27.24 -9.20
C THR A 131 7.36 -27.53 -9.92
N GLU A 132 6.35 -26.68 -9.75
CA GLU A 132 5.12 -26.76 -10.54
C GLU A 132 4.46 -25.40 -10.80
N CYS A 133 3.69 -25.33 -11.89
CA CYS A 133 2.83 -24.20 -12.20
C CYS A 133 1.37 -24.64 -12.11
N ASN A 134 0.57 -23.98 -11.26
CA ASN A 134 -0.86 -24.23 -11.16
C ASN A 134 -1.65 -23.16 -11.90
N GLU A 135 -2.38 -23.56 -12.93
CA GLU A 135 -3.23 -22.67 -13.70
C GLU A 135 -4.70 -22.81 -13.27
N PHE A 136 -5.32 -21.72 -12.86
CA PHE A 136 -6.72 -21.72 -12.42
C PHE A 136 -7.36 -20.33 -12.56
N TYR A 137 -8.70 -20.28 -12.65
CA TYR A 137 -9.44 -19.01 -12.78
C TYR A 137 -9.42 -18.17 -11.50
N PHE A 138 -9.65 -18.80 -10.35
CA PHE A 138 -9.83 -18.11 -9.07
C PHE A 138 -8.77 -18.52 -8.06
N ILE A 139 -7.60 -17.89 -8.11
CA ILE A 139 -6.48 -18.19 -7.21
C ILE A 139 -6.69 -17.44 -5.88
N THR A 140 -7.65 -17.90 -5.08
CA THR A 140 -7.97 -17.31 -3.76
C THR A 140 -7.02 -17.81 -2.67
N SER A 141 -6.98 -17.13 -1.52
CA SER A 141 -6.19 -17.60 -0.37
C SER A 141 -6.62 -19.00 0.09
N TYR A 142 -7.92 -19.31 0.03
CA TYR A 142 -8.48 -20.61 0.39
C TYR A 142 -8.11 -21.73 -0.60
N PHE A 143 -8.18 -21.46 -1.90
CA PHE A 143 -7.73 -22.44 -2.91
C PHE A 143 -6.25 -22.77 -2.74
N VAL A 144 -5.42 -21.74 -2.54
CA VAL A 144 -3.99 -21.92 -2.33
C VAL A 144 -3.72 -22.71 -1.04
N SER A 145 -4.40 -22.43 0.07
CA SER A 145 -4.20 -23.20 1.31
C SER A 145 -4.57 -24.68 1.16
N LEU A 146 -5.66 -25.01 0.46
CA LEU A 146 -6.03 -26.40 0.19
C LEU A 146 -4.96 -27.16 -0.60
N LEU A 147 -4.43 -26.53 -1.64
CA LEU A 147 -3.38 -27.13 -2.46
C LEU A 147 -2.08 -27.30 -1.67
N LEU A 148 -1.68 -26.27 -0.92
CA LEU A 148 -0.47 -26.35 -0.09
C LEU A 148 -0.58 -27.43 0.97
N HIS A 149 -1.75 -27.58 1.61
CA HIS A 149 -2.00 -28.63 2.59
C HIS A 149 -1.75 -30.02 1.97
N GLN A 150 -2.25 -30.27 0.77
CA GLN A 150 -1.99 -31.53 0.05
C GLN A 150 -0.49 -31.75 -0.21
N LEU A 151 0.22 -30.69 -0.61
CA LEU A 151 1.67 -30.78 -0.82
C LEU A 151 2.43 -31.07 0.47
N PHE A 152 2.04 -30.47 1.60
CA PHE A 152 2.67 -30.74 2.90
C PHE A 152 2.48 -32.21 3.34
N LEU A 153 1.33 -32.83 3.07
CA LEU A 153 1.09 -34.26 3.34
C LEU A 153 2.02 -35.22 2.58
N HIS A 154 2.69 -34.74 1.52
CA HIS A 154 3.65 -35.53 0.73
C HIS A 154 5.11 -35.32 1.15
N ASN A 155 5.37 -35.21 2.47
CA ASN A 155 6.70 -35.07 3.06
C ASN A 155 7.50 -33.84 2.56
N ASN A 156 6.82 -32.74 2.27
CA ASN A 156 7.48 -31.45 2.01
C ASN A 156 7.48 -30.66 3.32
N ASN A 157 8.62 -30.11 3.74
CA ASN A 157 8.70 -29.28 4.95
C ASN A 157 8.65 -27.78 4.62
N SER A 158 8.94 -27.42 3.36
CA SER A 158 9.04 -26.03 2.92
C SER A 158 8.52 -25.83 1.50
N ILE A 159 7.59 -24.90 1.34
CA ILE A 159 7.02 -24.55 0.04
C ILE A 159 7.22 -23.06 -0.23
N PHE A 160 7.85 -22.75 -1.35
CA PHE A 160 8.06 -21.39 -1.82
C PHE A 160 7.07 -21.03 -2.93
N ILE A 161 6.17 -20.09 -2.64
CA ILE A 161 5.23 -19.56 -3.64
C ILE A 161 5.90 -18.42 -4.41
N LYS A 162 6.22 -18.68 -5.67
CA LYS A 162 6.65 -17.64 -6.60
C LYS A 162 5.45 -16.96 -7.24
N GLN A 163 5.60 -15.67 -7.52
CA GLN A 163 4.54 -14.81 -8.07
C GLN A 163 3.30 -14.78 -7.16
N GLY A 164 3.52 -14.60 -5.85
CA GLY A 164 2.43 -14.46 -4.88
C GLY A 164 1.44 -13.32 -5.19
N SER A 165 1.78 -12.40 -6.09
CA SER A 165 0.89 -11.36 -6.63
C SER A 165 -0.24 -11.88 -7.52
N ASN A 166 -0.14 -13.13 -8.02
CA ASN A 166 -1.21 -13.75 -8.83
C ASN A 166 -2.36 -14.28 -7.95
N LEU A 167 -2.18 -14.30 -6.63
CA LEU A 167 -3.27 -14.56 -5.71
C LEU A 167 -4.21 -13.36 -5.69
N LEU A 168 -5.51 -13.61 -5.73
CA LEU A 168 -6.52 -12.59 -5.59
C LEU A 168 -6.43 -11.94 -4.20
N SER A 169 -6.57 -10.62 -4.17
CA SER A 169 -6.66 -9.89 -2.89
C SER A 169 -7.92 -10.37 -2.17
N PRO A 170 -7.81 -10.76 -0.89
CA PRO A 170 -8.98 -11.17 -0.12
C PRO A 170 -9.90 -9.98 0.12
N PHE A 171 -11.18 -10.28 0.37
CA PHE A 171 -12.12 -9.27 0.83
C PHE A 171 -11.80 -8.83 2.26
N VAL A 172 -12.22 -7.60 2.61
CA VAL A 172 -11.97 -7.04 3.95
C VAL A 172 -12.65 -7.86 5.04
N ASN A 173 -13.85 -8.39 4.78
CA ASN A 173 -14.56 -9.25 5.74
C ASN A 173 -13.79 -10.55 5.99
N GLU A 174 -13.20 -11.19 4.97
CA GLU A 174 -12.34 -12.37 5.18
C GLU A 174 -11.14 -12.04 6.08
N LEU A 175 -10.52 -10.87 5.88
CA LEU A 175 -9.41 -10.42 6.72
C LEU A 175 -9.85 -10.14 8.16
N TRP A 176 -11.05 -9.58 8.35
CA TRP A 176 -11.63 -9.26 9.65
C TRP A 176 -12.03 -10.51 10.42
N GLU A 177 -12.76 -11.45 9.79
CA GLU A 177 -13.19 -12.73 10.37
C GLU A 177 -12.00 -13.57 10.86
N ASN A 178 -10.84 -13.41 10.22
CA ASN A 178 -9.60 -14.11 10.57
C ASN A 178 -8.61 -13.24 11.37
N ASN A 179 -9.02 -12.06 11.84
CA ASN A 179 -8.22 -11.14 12.68
C ASN A 179 -6.87 -10.70 12.09
N VAL A 180 -6.75 -10.61 10.76
CA VAL A 180 -5.48 -10.27 10.06
C VAL A 180 -5.48 -8.89 9.38
N TYR A 181 -6.60 -8.17 9.39
CA TYR A 181 -6.76 -6.91 8.64
C TYR A 181 -5.99 -5.72 9.23
N ASP A 182 -5.61 -5.73 10.51
CA ASP A 182 -4.94 -4.61 11.19
C ASP A 182 -3.58 -4.98 11.83
N ILE A 183 -3.03 -6.16 11.55
CA ILE A 183 -1.81 -6.67 12.21
C ILE A 183 -0.53 -5.92 11.83
N LEU A 184 -0.50 -5.20 10.71
CA LEU A 184 0.68 -4.49 10.22
C LEU A 184 0.82 -3.10 10.86
N LEU A 185 0.99 -3.03 12.18
CA LEU A 185 1.32 -1.77 12.84
C LEU A 185 2.76 -1.37 12.52
N PHE A 186 2.99 -0.09 12.20
CA PHE A 186 4.35 0.44 12.05
C PHE A 186 5.18 0.32 13.33
N ARG A 187 6.50 0.31 13.17
CA ARG A 187 7.45 0.30 14.28
C ARG A 187 7.25 1.57 15.14
N GLN A 188 7.31 1.39 16.46
CA GLN A 188 6.94 2.43 17.43
C GLN A 188 7.75 3.73 17.30
N ASN A 189 9.05 3.67 17.01
CA ASN A 189 9.87 4.86 16.81
C ASN A 189 9.40 5.70 15.62
N LEU A 190 9.02 5.06 14.50
CA LEU A 190 8.52 5.75 13.30
C LEU A 190 7.19 6.46 13.59
N ILE A 191 6.31 5.81 14.36
CA ILE A 191 5.06 6.41 14.86
C ILE A 191 5.36 7.63 15.74
N MET A 192 6.32 7.50 16.67
CA MET A 192 6.74 8.59 17.55
C MET A 192 7.29 9.77 16.76
N ASP A 193 8.13 9.53 15.75
CA ASP A 193 8.69 10.58 14.90
C ASP A 193 7.61 11.33 14.12
N GLY A 194 6.63 10.60 13.57
CA GLY A 194 5.47 11.23 12.93
C GLY A 194 4.62 12.04 13.92
N ASN A 195 4.41 11.53 15.14
CA ASN A 195 3.71 12.25 16.20
C ASN A 195 4.45 13.52 16.64
N ILE A 196 5.78 13.45 16.78
CA ILE A 196 6.65 14.60 17.07
C ILE A 196 6.51 15.65 15.96
N TYR A 197 6.58 15.23 14.69
CA TYR A 197 6.41 16.15 13.58
C TYR A 197 5.03 16.84 13.60
N ILE A 198 3.97 16.07 13.83
CA ILE A 198 2.61 16.60 13.96
C ILE A 198 2.52 17.61 15.13
N LYS A 199 3.07 17.27 16.29
CA LYS A 199 3.00 18.08 17.51
C LYS A 199 3.84 19.35 17.41
N ASP A 200 5.09 19.24 16.97
CA ASP A 200 6.09 20.29 17.11
C ASP A 200 6.25 21.13 15.83
N ILE A 201 6.00 20.54 14.65
CA ILE A 201 6.10 21.24 13.36
C ILE A 201 4.71 21.66 12.87
N LEU A 202 3.75 20.73 12.80
CA LEU A 202 2.40 21.09 12.37
C LEU A 202 1.63 21.83 13.46
N LYS A 203 1.81 21.50 14.75
CA LYS A 203 1.16 22.18 15.89
C LYS A 203 -0.38 22.28 15.76
N THR A 204 -1.00 21.36 15.00
CA THR A 204 -2.44 21.35 14.73
C THR A 204 -2.88 19.96 14.28
N SER A 205 -4.09 19.54 14.68
CA SER A 205 -4.80 18.41 14.07
C SER A 205 -5.65 18.81 12.87
N ASN A 206 -5.90 20.11 12.71
CA ASN A 206 -6.69 20.68 11.61
C ASN A 206 -5.77 21.04 10.44
N TYR A 207 -5.32 20.03 9.69
CA TYR A 207 -4.54 20.20 8.47
C TYR A 207 -5.03 19.26 7.37
N LEU A 208 -4.72 19.63 6.13
CA LEU A 208 -4.97 18.84 4.93
C LEU A 208 -3.75 17.93 4.69
N GLY A 209 -3.97 16.62 4.60
CA GLY A 209 -2.96 15.65 4.21
C GLY A 209 -3.11 15.35 2.72
N VAL A 210 -2.03 15.41 1.96
CA VAL A 210 -2.06 15.17 0.53
C VAL A 210 -0.97 14.19 0.13
N HIS A 211 -1.33 13.18 -0.64
CA HIS A 211 -0.38 12.32 -1.32
C HIS A 211 -0.41 12.55 -2.83
N LEU A 212 0.72 12.96 -3.39
CA LEU A 212 0.92 13.21 -4.82
C LEU A 212 1.91 12.21 -5.41
N ARG A 213 1.38 11.17 -6.05
CA ARG A 213 2.11 10.18 -6.83
C ARG A 213 2.22 10.62 -8.27
N TYR A 214 3.41 11.07 -8.67
CA TYR A 214 3.63 11.65 -10.00
C TYR A 214 4.66 10.91 -10.85
N ASN A 215 5.77 10.43 -10.28
CA ASN A 215 6.94 10.00 -11.05
C ASN A 215 6.62 9.00 -12.19
N ASP A 216 6.34 7.75 -11.85
CA ASP A 216 5.94 6.70 -12.80
C ASP A 216 4.50 6.87 -13.29
N PHE A 217 3.63 7.44 -12.46
CA PHE A 217 2.20 7.63 -12.78
C PHE A 217 1.97 8.56 -13.97
N LEU A 218 2.81 9.58 -14.18
CA LEU A 218 2.74 10.47 -15.35
C LEU A 218 2.91 9.73 -16.68
N LYS A 219 3.55 8.54 -16.67
CA LYS A 219 3.77 7.72 -17.87
C LYS A 219 2.56 6.83 -18.20
N ILE A 220 1.62 6.67 -17.27
CA ILE A 220 0.46 5.81 -17.41
C ILE A 220 -0.74 6.69 -17.76
N THR A 221 -1.01 6.83 -19.05
CA THR A 221 -2.07 7.71 -19.59
C THR A 221 -3.44 7.40 -19.00
N SER A 222 -3.72 6.13 -18.72
CA SER A 222 -4.99 5.70 -18.13
C SER A 222 -5.19 6.20 -16.70
N TYR A 223 -4.16 6.65 -15.98
CA TYR A 223 -4.31 7.22 -14.64
C TYR A 223 -4.71 8.70 -14.67
N ASP A 224 -4.58 9.37 -15.82
CA ASP A 224 -5.06 10.74 -16.07
C ASP A 224 -4.63 11.76 -14.99
N VAL A 225 -3.38 11.66 -14.55
CA VAL A 225 -2.85 12.52 -13.48
C VAL A 225 -2.86 13.98 -13.93
N PRO A 226 -3.44 14.91 -13.13
CA PRO A 226 -3.51 16.32 -13.48
C PRO A 226 -2.14 16.98 -13.57
N PRO A 227 -1.98 18.02 -14.42
CA PRO A 227 -0.76 18.82 -14.41
C PRO A 227 -0.48 19.33 -13.00
N LEU A 228 0.77 19.20 -12.54
CA LEU A 228 1.11 19.42 -11.13
C LEU A 228 0.74 20.82 -10.63
N ARG A 229 0.84 21.85 -11.48
CA ARG A 229 0.38 23.21 -11.14
C ARG A 229 -1.13 23.28 -10.86
N ILE A 230 -1.95 22.56 -11.63
CA ILE A 230 -3.40 22.50 -11.45
C ILE A 230 -3.75 21.72 -10.19
N ALA A 231 -3.05 20.61 -9.92
CA ALA A 231 -3.22 19.85 -8.70
C ALA A 231 -2.91 20.68 -7.45
N ILE A 232 -1.81 21.45 -7.45
CA ILE A 232 -1.47 22.35 -6.33
C ILE A 232 -2.54 23.42 -6.14
N LEU A 233 -3.06 24.03 -7.21
CA LEU A 233 -4.16 24.99 -7.08
C LEU A 233 -5.42 24.35 -6.49
N LYS A 234 -5.77 23.13 -6.93
CA LYS A 234 -6.88 22.35 -6.37
C LYS A 234 -6.67 22.03 -4.88
N ILE A 235 -5.44 21.75 -4.46
CA ILE A 235 -5.11 21.54 -3.05
C ILE A 235 -5.30 22.82 -2.23
N ILE A 236 -4.92 23.99 -2.75
CA ILE A 236 -5.16 25.28 -2.07
C ILE A 236 -6.67 25.56 -1.98
N TYR A 237 -7.43 25.23 -3.02
CA TYR A 237 -8.89 25.25 -2.98
C TYR A 237 -9.44 24.40 -1.83
N PHE A 238 -9.02 23.13 -1.71
CA PHE A 238 -9.43 22.27 -0.59
C PHE A 238 -8.97 22.76 0.77
N PHE A 239 -7.80 23.37 0.86
CA PHE A 239 -7.30 23.97 2.10
C PHE A 239 -8.29 25.02 2.64
N PHE A 240 -8.80 25.89 1.77
CA PHE A 240 -9.79 26.89 2.15
C PHE A 240 -11.18 26.30 2.37
N LEU A 241 -11.62 25.40 1.49
CA LEU A 241 -12.93 24.75 1.59
C LEU A 241 -13.10 23.99 2.91
N THR A 242 -12.02 23.36 3.38
CA THR A 242 -12.03 22.55 4.61
C THR A 242 -11.66 23.33 5.87
N ASP A 243 -11.41 24.65 5.76
CA ASP A 243 -10.88 25.50 6.83
C ASP A 243 -9.64 24.88 7.51
N SER A 244 -8.74 24.34 6.70
CA SER A 244 -7.49 23.74 7.16
C SER A 244 -6.48 24.83 7.56
N LYS A 245 -5.62 24.55 8.55
CA LYS A 245 -4.58 25.50 8.98
C LYS A 245 -3.25 25.29 8.26
N LYS A 246 -2.97 24.08 7.78
CA LYS A 246 -1.74 23.68 7.08
C LYS A 246 -2.04 22.65 6.00
N ILE A 247 -1.11 22.49 5.07
CA ILE A 247 -1.10 21.45 4.04
C ILE A 247 0.17 20.63 4.23
N PHE A 248 0.03 19.33 4.51
CA PHE A 248 1.13 18.39 4.50
C PHE A 248 1.13 17.62 3.17
N ILE A 249 2.28 17.59 2.48
CA ILE A 249 2.43 16.90 1.21
C ILE A 249 3.43 15.74 1.36
N SER A 250 2.94 14.54 1.11
CA SER A 250 3.77 13.37 0.77
C SER A 250 3.81 13.21 -0.76
N THR A 251 4.99 13.07 -1.34
CA THR A 251 5.14 12.91 -2.79
C THR A 251 6.47 12.25 -3.15
N ASP A 252 6.50 11.56 -4.29
CA ASP A 252 7.72 11.05 -4.90
C ASP A 252 8.45 12.09 -5.77
N GLU A 253 7.96 13.35 -5.79
CA GLU A 253 8.49 14.45 -6.61
C GLU A 253 8.64 15.76 -5.80
N LYS A 254 9.14 15.67 -4.55
CA LYS A 254 9.23 16.80 -3.58
C LYS A 254 9.85 18.06 -4.19
N ASN A 255 10.98 17.91 -4.89
CA ASN A 255 11.68 19.01 -5.54
C ASN A 255 10.83 19.73 -6.62
N LYS A 256 10.02 19.00 -7.39
CA LYS A 256 9.15 19.60 -8.41
C LYS A 256 8.01 20.37 -7.76
N VAL A 257 7.42 19.81 -6.69
CA VAL A 257 6.38 20.49 -5.91
C VAL A 257 6.92 21.79 -5.31
N HIS A 258 8.09 21.76 -4.66
CA HIS A 258 8.73 22.97 -4.13
C HIS A 258 8.97 24.04 -5.21
N LYS A 259 9.47 23.64 -6.38
CA LYS A 259 9.68 24.57 -7.52
C LYS A 259 8.38 25.21 -7.97
N ILE A 260 7.29 24.45 -8.08
CA ILE A 260 5.98 24.96 -8.50
C ILE A 260 5.39 25.90 -7.44
N VAL A 261 5.42 25.50 -6.17
CA VAL A 261 4.92 26.34 -5.06
C VAL A 261 5.69 27.67 -5.01
N ASN A 262 7.03 27.62 -5.05
CA ASN A 262 7.86 28.82 -5.00
C ASN A 262 7.66 29.75 -6.21
N LYS A 263 7.39 29.19 -7.40
CA LYS A 263 7.26 29.95 -8.64
C LYS A 263 5.85 30.51 -8.86
N HIS A 264 4.82 29.73 -8.56
CA HIS A 264 3.43 30.03 -8.95
C HIS A 264 2.49 30.33 -7.79
N PHE A 265 2.87 29.98 -6.54
CA PHE A 265 2.01 30.09 -5.36
C PHE A 265 2.81 30.64 -4.15
N LYS A 266 3.64 31.66 -4.40
CA LYS A 266 4.62 32.16 -3.42
C LYS A 266 3.94 32.68 -2.16
N GLU A 267 2.79 33.34 -2.30
CA GLU A 267 1.99 33.84 -1.17
C GLU A 267 1.49 32.71 -0.25
N PHE A 268 1.28 31.51 -0.79
CA PHE A 268 0.84 30.32 -0.05
C PHE A 268 2.00 29.44 0.44
N LYS A 269 3.26 29.78 0.18
CA LYS A 269 4.41 28.92 0.53
C LYS A 269 4.43 28.50 2.01
N HIS A 270 4.04 29.41 2.91
CA HIS A 270 4.11 29.24 4.36
C HIS A 270 3.12 28.20 4.93
N ILE A 271 2.11 27.79 4.17
CA ILE A 271 1.14 26.76 4.58
C ILE A 271 1.52 25.35 4.13
N PHE A 272 2.56 25.17 3.29
CA PHE A 272 3.01 23.86 2.80
C PHE A 272 4.11 23.26 3.68
N TYR A 273 3.95 21.99 4.05
CA TYR A 273 4.82 21.24 4.93
C TYR A 273 5.18 19.87 4.30
N PHE A 274 6.42 19.44 4.53
CA PHE A 274 6.97 18.18 4.00
C PHE A 274 7.83 17.55 5.08
N TYR A 275 7.78 16.22 5.22
CA TYR A 275 8.70 15.51 6.10
C TYR A 275 9.95 15.12 5.31
N GLU A 276 11.13 15.46 5.83
CA GLU A 276 12.42 15.09 5.25
C GLU A 276 13.39 14.70 6.37
N ASN A 277 14.05 13.56 6.21
CA ASN A 277 15.09 13.11 7.11
C ASN A 277 16.14 12.33 6.31
N SER A 278 17.30 12.95 6.10
CA SER A 278 18.39 12.36 5.31
C SER A 278 19.10 11.20 6.01
N ASN A 279 18.94 11.07 7.33
CA ASN A 279 19.52 9.99 8.12
C ASN A 279 18.68 8.71 8.07
N TYR A 280 17.43 8.80 7.61
CA TYR A 280 16.50 7.69 7.61
C TYR A 280 16.52 6.97 6.26
N HIS A 281 16.25 5.68 6.31
CA HIS A 281 16.02 4.90 5.10
C HIS A 281 14.76 5.44 4.38
N PRO A 282 14.72 5.46 3.02
CA PRO A 282 13.55 5.95 2.30
C PRO A 282 12.22 5.27 2.68
N GLY A 283 12.27 3.99 3.06
CA GLY A 283 11.12 3.25 3.59
C GLY A 283 10.63 3.75 4.96
N GLU A 284 11.53 4.21 5.84
CA GLU A 284 11.16 4.83 7.12
C GLU A 284 10.50 6.19 6.88
N VAL A 285 11.10 7.01 6.01
CA VAL A 285 10.53 8.31 5.60
C VAL A 285 9.14 8.11 5.00
N ALA A 286 8.95 7.09 4.15
CA ALA A 286 7.67 6.74 3.57
C ALA A 286 6.61 6.38 4.62
N ILE A 287 6.97 5.59 5.64
CA ILE A 287 6.05 5.24 6.73
C ILE A 287 5.68 6.48 7.55
N ILE A 288 6.63 7.36 7.83
CA ILE A 288 6.36 8.59 8.58
C ILE A 288 5.46 9.53 7.77
N ASP A 289 5.71 9.67 6.47
CA ASP A 289 4.83 10.39 5.54
C ASP A 289 3.40 9.82 5.58
N GLN A 290 3.24 8.48 5.55
CA GLN A 290 1.93 7.83 5.67
C GLN A 290 1.27 8.16 7.00
N TRP A 291 1.99 8.02 8.11
CA TRP A 291 1.47 8.28 9.45
C TRP A 291 1.00 9.73 9.63
N ILE A 292 1.76 10.69 9.11
CA ILE A 292 1.38 12.11 9.14
C ILE A 292 0.13 12.35 8.27
N CYS A 293 0.05 11.77 7.07
CA CYS A 293 -1.15 11.85 6.24
C CYS A 293 -2.37 11.20 6.91
N THR A 294 -2.20 10.06 7.56
CA THR A 294 -3.25 9.34 8.29
C THR A 294 -3.90 10.25 9.35
N HIS A 295 -3.12 11.10 10.01
CA HIS A 295 -3.62 11.96 11.08
C HIS A 295 -4.25 13.28 10.62
N ALA A 296 -4.25 13.58 9.32
CA ALA A 296 -4.87 14.79 8.79
C ALA A 296 -6.38 14.86 9.08
N LYS A 297 -6.96 16.06 9.04
CA LYS A 297 -8.43 16.24 9.10
C LYS A 297 -9.05 15.62 7.85
N VAL A 298 -8.69 16.17 6.69
CA VAL A 298 -9.04 15.64 5.38
C VAL A 298 -7.78 15.09 4.71
N PHE A 299 -7.91 13.96 4.03
CA PHE A 299 -6.85 13.36 3.22
C PHE A 299 -7.25 13.33 1.74
N ILE A 300 -6.33 13.71 0.85
CA ILE A 300 -6.48 13.63 -0.61
C ILE A 300 -5.34 12.78 -1.16
N GLY A 301 -5.65 11.71 -1.88
CA GLY A 301 -4.65 10.83 -2.50
C GLY A 301 -4.94 10.50 -3.95
N ASN A 302 -3.97 9.93 -4.67
CA ASN A 302 -4.24 9.37 -6.01
C ASN A 302 -4.95 8.01 -5.93
N LEU A 303 -6.04 7.85 -6.68
CA LEU A 303 -6.91 6.66 -6.70
C LEU A 303 -6.15 5.33 -6.86
N PHE A 304 -5.27 5.24 -7.87
CA PHE A 304 -4.56 3.99 -8.19
C PHE A 304 -3.31 3.74 -7.36
N SER A 305 -2.97 4.63 -6.43
CA SER A 305 -1.77 4.47 -5.63
C SER A 305 -2.01 3.56 -4.43
N ARG A 306 -1.25 2.46 -4.38
CA ARG A 306 -1.21 1.57 -3.20
C ARG A 306 -0.75 2.30 -1.93
N PHE A 307 0.03 3.36 -2.08
CA PHE A 307 0.43 4.23 -0.97
C PHE A 307 -0.76 5.03 -0.43
N SER A 308 -1.55 5.67 -1.31
CA SER A 308 -2.80 6.34 -0.90
C SER A 308 -3.80 5.36 -0.28
N MET A 309 -3.95 4.18 -0.88
CA MET A 309 -4.86 3.15 -0.38
C MET A 309 -4.46 2.68 1.02
N HIS A 310 -3.16 2.56 1.31
CA HIS A 310 -2.69 2.21 2.64
C HIS A 310 -2.90 3.34 3.66
N ILE A 311 -2.73 4.61 3.28
CA ILE A 311 -3.10 5.74 4.14
C ILE A 311 -4.58 5.70 4.48
N LYS A 312 -5.45 5.54 3.47
CA LYS A 312 -6.90 5.40 3.67
C LYS A 312 -7.20 4.23 4.60
N TRP A 313 -6.61 3.06 4.36
CA TRP A 313 -6.73 1.88 5.24
C TRP A 313 -6.41 2.22 6.71
N GLU A 314 -5.27 2.85 6.97
CA GLU A 314 -4.89 3.28 8.33
C GLU A 314 -5.85 4.33 8.90
N ARG A 315 -6.38 5.25 8.09
CA ARG A 315 -7.40 6.23 8.51
C ARG A 315 -8.68 5.55 8.99
N TYR A 316 -9.14 4.52 8.28
CA TYR A 316 -10.29 3.71 8.72
C TYR A 316 -9.99 2.99 10.05
N LEU A 317 -8.76 2.50 10.26
CA LEU A 317 -8.35 1.87 11.52
C LEU A 317 -8.26 2.84 12.71
N ILE A 318 -8.32 4.17 12.50
CA ILE A 318 -8.29 5.19 13.56
C ILE A 318 -9.55 6.08 13.58
N ASP A 319 -10.69 5.57 13.11
CA ASP A 319 -11.98 6.28 13.07
C ASP A 319 -11.98 7.57 12.24
N LYS A 320 -11.04 7.71 11.29
CA LYS A 320 -10.95 8.79 10.30
C LYS A 320 -11.40 8.36 8.90
N GLY A 321 -12.19 7.30 8.81
CA GLY A 321 -12.71 6.71 7.57
C GLY A 321 -14.01 7.33 7.03
N LYS A 322 -14.43 8.50 7.51
CA LYS A 322 -15.67 9.12 7.01
C LYS A 322 -15.48 9.55 5.56
N GLU A 323 -16.56 9.48 4.77
CA GLU A 323 -16.55 9.75 3.32
C GLU A 323 -16.00 11.14 3.00
N ASN A 324 -16.41 12.17 3.76
CA ASN A 324 -15.96 13.55 3.54
C ASN A 324 -14.53 13.83 4.03
N ASP A 325 -13.93 12.89 4.78
CA ASP A 325 -12.57 13.02 5.30
C ASP A 325 -11.54 12.36 4.37
N ASN A 326 -11.99 11.59 3.37
CA ASN A 326 -11.14 10.82 2.46
C ASN A 326 -11.55 11.07 1.01
N LEU A 327 -10.67 11.74 0.27
CA LEU A 327 -10.93 12.15 -1.11
C LEU A 327 -9.87 11.58 -2.05
N ASP A 328 -10.23 11.48 -3.32
CA ASP A 328 -9.29 11.20 -4.40
C ASP A 328 -8.99 12.47 -5.19
N LEU A 329 -7.73 12.63 -5.56
CA LEU A 329 -7.33 13.57 -6.58
C LEU A 329 -7.87 13.06 -7.93
N CYS A 330 -8.98 13.64 -8.36
CA CYS A 330 -9.65 13.31 -9.61
C CYS A 330 -8.68 13.29 -10.80
N GLY A 331 -8.99 12.44 -11.78
CA GLY A 331 -8.37 12.51 -13.10
C GLY A 331 -8.67 13.85 -13.77
N TYR A 332 -7.70 14.41 -14.49
CA TYR A 332 -7.81 15.76 -15.05
C TYR A 332 -9.02 15.95 -15.99
N ASN A 333 -9.33 14.92 -16.76
CA ASN A 333 -10.42 14.90 -17.73
C ASN A 333 -11.72 14.34 -17.14
N ILE A 334 -11.85 14.24 -15.81
CA ILE A 334 -13.04 13.71 -15.13
C ILE A 334 -14.36 14.33 -15.61
N ASN A 335 -14.35 15.61 -15.99
CA ASN A 335 -15.54 16.33 -16.41
C ASN A 335 -16.00 16.05 -17.85
N ASN A 336 -15.14 15.41 -18.66
CA ASN A 336 -15.36 15.24 -20.11
C ASN A 336 -15.12 13.78 -20.57
N ASN A 337 -14.96 12.83 -19.63
CA ASN A 337 -14.63 11.44 -19.94
C ASN A 337 -15.45 10.48 -19.06
N GLU A 338 -16.53 9.92 -19.63
CA GLU A 338 -17.44 9.00 -18.94
C GLU A 338 -16.72 7.75 -18.40
N LYS A 339 -15.80 7.16 -19.19
CA LYS A 339 -14.98 6.01 -18.74
C LYS A 339 -14.06 6.35 -17.56
N MET A 340 -13.70 7.63 -17.40
CA MET A 340 -12.99 8.10 -16.22
C MET A 340 -13.94 8.21 -15.03
N GLN A 341 -15.14 8.75 -15.24
CA GLN A 341 -16.15 8.91 -14.21
C GLN A 341 -16.57 7.57 -13.60
N GLU A 342 -16.74 6.53 -14.41
CA GLU A 342 -17.06 5.16 -13.97
C GLU A 342 -16.09 4.58 -12.93
N ARG A 343 -14.86 5.13 -12.84
CA ARG A 343 -13.85 4.68 -11.87
C ARG A 343 -14.03 5.31 -10.48
N TYR A 344 -14.80 6.38 -10.39
CA TYR A 344 -15.10 7.06 -9.14
C TYR A 344 -16.56 6.79 -8.78
N ARG A 345 -16.82 6.40 -7.54
CA ARG A 345 -18.18 6.06 -7.11
C ARG A 345 -19.06 7.28 -6.98
N LYS A 346 -18.47 8.40 -6.55
CA LYS A 346 -19.16 9.64 -6.29
C LYS A 346 -18.30 10.82 -6.68
N ILE A 347 -18.89 11.67 -7.52
CA ILE A 347 -18.29 12.87 -8.06
C ILE A 347 -19.30 13.98 -7.80
N GLU A 348 -18.86 15.08 -7.20
CA GLU A 348 -19.70 16.26 -6.98
C GLU A 348 -19.02 17.50 -7.52
N HIS A 349 -19.81 18.46 -7.98
CA HIS A 349 -19.32 19.79 -8.31
C HIS A 349 -19.63 20.72 -7.13
N LEU A 350 -18.59 21.20 -6.46
CA LEU A 350 -18.75 22.04 -5.29
C LEU A 350 -18.24 23.45 -5.60
N HIS A 351 -19.17 24.35 -5.89
CA HIS A 351 -18.89 25.76 -6.08
C HIS A 351 -19.02 26.46 -4.73
N ASP A 352 -17.92 27.01 -4.20
CA ASP A 352 -17.92 27.76 -2.93
C ASP A 352 -17.38 29.16 -3.17
N GLU A 353 -18.28 30.14 -3.23
CA GLU A 353 -17.94 31.54 -3.52
C GLU A 353 -16.92 32.10 -2.52
N LYS A 354 -17.03 31.74 -1.23
CA LYS A 354 -16.11 32.21 -0.18
C LYS A 354 -14.68 31.72 -0.42
N THR A 355 -14.52 30.47 -0.83
CA THR A 355 -13.22 29.88 -1.19
C THR A 355 -12.67 30.50 -2.47
N LEU A 356 -13.52 30.69 -3.49
CA LEU A 356 -13.10 31.30 -4.75
C LEU A 356 -12.69 32.76 -4.57
N GLN A 357 -13.35 33.52 -3.71
CA GLN A 357 -12.94 34.88 -3.35
C GLN A 357 -11.52 34.91 -2.75
N LYS A 358 -11.18 33.95 -1.89
CA LYS A 358 -9.81 33.80 -1.34
C LYS A 358 -8.77 33.43 -2.42
N LEU A 359 -9.21 32.84 -3.53
CA LEU A 359 -8.39 32.42 -4.66
C LEU A 359 -8.44 33.37 -5.87
N ASN A 360 -9.20 34.47 -5.79
CA ASN A 360 -9.66 35.22 -6.96
C ASN A 360 -8.50 35.62 -7.91
N ASN A 361 -7.40 36.13 -7.35
CA ASN A 361 -6.22 36.53 -8.13
C ASN A 361 -5.53 35.37 -8.87
N LEU A 362 -5.67 34.13 -8.37
CA LEU A 362 -5.14 32.93 -9.01
C LEU A 362 -6.15 32.34 -10.00
N PHE A 363 -7.42 32.27 -9.63
CA PHE A 363 -8.44 31.47 -10.32
C PHE A 363 -8.90 32.07 -11.65
N VAL A 364 -8.93 33.40 -11.79
CA VAL A 364 -9.46 34.10 -12.98
C VAL A 364 -8.68 33.75 -14.25
N ASN A 365 -7.36 33.54 -14.14
CA ASN A 365 -6.47 33.32 -15.29
C ASN A 365 -6.46 31.88 -15.83
N TYR A 366 -7.23 30.98 -15.23
CA TYR A 366 -7.30 29.58 -15.64
C TYR A 366 -8.44 29.34 -16.64
N THR A 367 -8.29 28.29 -17.45
CA THR A 367 -9.31 27.93 -18.44
C THR A 367 -10.59 27.43 -17.74
N GLU A 368 -11.74 27.51 -18.40
CA GLU A 368 -12.98 26.93 -17.86
C GLU A 368 -12.86 25.44 -17.55
N LYS A 369 -12.04 24.71 -18.33
CA LYS A 369 -11.69 23.32 -18.05
C LYS A 369 -10.98 23.17 -16.70
N ASP A 370 -9.96 23.99 -16.45
CA ASP A 370 -9.21 23.97 -15.20
C ASP A 370 -10.10 24.34 -14.00
N LYS A 371 -10.94 25.37 -14.15
CA LYS A 371 -11.86 25.82 -13.10
C LYS A 371 -12.83 24.71 -12.71
N LYS A 372 -13.52 24.14 -13.71
CA LYS A 372 -14.43 22.99 -13.51
C LYS A 372 -13.71 21.82 -12.84
N TYR A 373 -12.48 21.51 -13.25
CA TYR A 373 -11.67 20.47 -12.60
C TYR A 373 -11.38 20.79 -11.14
N ILE A 374 -10.99 22.03 -10.80
CA ILE A 374 -10.66 22.46 -9.42
C ILE A 374 -11.87 22.26 -8.50
N GLU A 375 -13.08 22.57 -8.99
CA GLU A 375 -14.33 22.50 -8.23
C GLU A 375 -14.96 21.10 -8.18
N THR A 376 -14.44 20.15 -8.95
CA THR A 376 -14.94 18.75 -8.96
C THR A 376 -14.33 17.93 -7.84
N ILE A 377 -15.12 17.42 -6.90
CA ILE A 377 -14.67 16.56 -5.80
C ILE A 377 -14.91 15.11 -6.17
N CYS A 378 -13.90 14.26 -5.97
CA CYS A 378 -14.02 12.81 -6.09
C CYS A 378 -13.88 12.20 -4.70
N PHE A 379 -14.91 11.47 -4.27
CA PHE A 379 -14.92 10.80 -2.98
C PHE A 379 -14.34 9.40 -3.10
N ASP A 380 -13.77 8.93 -1.98
CA ASP A 380 -13.25 7.57 -1.85
C ASP A 380 -14.37 6.51 -1.94
N PHE A 381 -13.97 5.23 -2.03
CA PHE A 381 -14.85 4.07 -2.02
C PHE A 381 -14.73 3.28 -0.71
N PRO A 382 -15.59 3.53 0.30
CA PRO A 382 -15.44 2.95 1.64
C PRO A 382 -15.47 1.42 1.72
N SER A 383 -16.17 0.74 0.80
CA SER A 383 -16.43 -0.70 0.88
C SER A 383 -15.21 -1.60 0.70
N HIS A 384 -14.04 -1.05 0.40
CA HIS A 384 -12.77 -1.79 0.35
C HIS A 384 -11.87 -1.52 1.56
N PHE A 385 -12.36 -0.82 2.58
CA PHE A 385 -11.61 -0.47 3.77
C PHE A 385 -12.19 -1.09 5.04
N PRO A 386 -11.38 -1.19 6.11
CA PRO A 386 -11.85 -1.59 7.43
C PRO A 386 -13.02 -0.73 7.90
N ASN A 387 -13.96 -1.31 8.64
CA ASN A 387 -15.10 -0.58 9.23
C ASN A 387 -15.01 -0.46 10.76
N THR A 388 -13.90 -0.91 11.34
CA THR A 388 -13.69 -1.00 12.79
C THR A 388 -12.32 -0.44 13.17
N ALA A 389 -12.30 0.33 14.25
CA ALA A 389 -11.07 0.90 14.80
C ALA A 389 -10.16 -0.19 15.38
N SER A 390 -8.87 -0.11 15.06
CA SER A 390 -7.84 -0.99 15.61
C SER A 390 -7.47 -0.57 17.03
N THR A 391 -7.47 -1.52 17.95
CA THR A 391 -6.98 -1.31 19.33
C THR A 391 -5.48 -1.02 19.35
N TYR A 392 -4.71 -1.57 18.41
CA TYR A 392 -3.26 -1.36 18.30
C TYR A 392 -2.88 0.09 17.99
N ARG A 393 -3.71 0.81 17.22
CA ARG A 393 -3.45 2.22 16.85
C ARG A 393 -3.92 3.21 17.91
N LYS A 394 -4.99 2.89 18.67
CA LYS A 394 -5.59 3.79 19.67
C LYS A 394 -4.57 4.38 20.65
N ARG A 395 -3.60 3.57 21.10
CA ARG A 395 -2.54 3.99 22.04
C ARG A 395 -1.56 5.03 21.48
N TYR A 396 -1.58 5.30 20.18
CA TYR A 396 -0.65 6.21 19.50
C TYR A 396 -1.31 7.48 18.97
N MET A 397 -2.59 7.70 19.26
CA MET A 397 -3.28 8.89 18.79
C MET A 397 -2.68 10.16 19.46
N PRO A 398 -2.23 11.15 18.68
CA PRO A 398 -1.65 12.36 19.24
C PRO A 398 -2.70 13.13 20.05
N HIS A 399 -2.44 13.32 21.34
CA HIS A 399 -3.26 14.13 22.22
C HIS A 399 -3.01 15.62 21.97
N PHE A 400 -3.87 16.24 21.17
CA PHE A 400 -4.02 17.69 21.15
C PHE A 400 -4.94 18.07 22.31
N GLY A 401 -4.34 18.30 23.48
CA GLY A 401 -5.03 18.26 24.76
C GLY A 401 -6.37 19.02 24.83
N ARG A 402 -7.33 18.42 25.54
CA ARG A 402 -7.62 18.97 26.88
C ARG A 402 -6.52 18.45 27.80
N ALA A 403 -5.91 19.32 28.59
CA ALA A 403 -5.04 18.88 29.66
C ALA A 403 -5.83 17.92 30.57
N SER A 404 -5.41 16.66 30.63
CA SER A 404 -5.81 15.74 31.69
C SER A 404 -4.53 15.42 32.47
N ASN A 405 -4.44 16.05 33.64
CA ASN A 405 -3.61 15.55 34.73
C ASN A 405 -4.12 14.16 35.06
N GLU A 406 -3.41 13.13 34.63
CA GLU A 406 -3.38 11.79 35.22
C GLU A 406 -2.39 10.97 34.39
N ALA A 407 -1.18 10.86 34.93
CA ALA A 407 -0.21 9.85 34.52
C ALA A 407 -0.50 8.56 35.31
N PRO A 408 -0.19 7.37 34.77
CA PRO A 408 0.09 6.22 35.61
C PRO A 408 1.40 6.39 36.37
#